data_AF-A0A258INF0-F1
#
_entry.id   AF-A0A258INF0-F1
#
_cell.length_a   1.000
_cell.length_b   1.000
_cell.length_c   1.000
_cell.angle_alpha   90.00
_cell.angle_beta   90.00
_cell.angle_gamma   90.00
#
_symmetry.space_group_name_H-M   'P 1'
#
loop_
_entity.id
_entity.type
_entity.pdbx_description
1 polymer ?
#
loop_
_entity_poly.entity_id
_entity_poly.type
_entity_poly.pdbx_seq_one_letter_code
_entity_poly.pdbx_strand_id
1 'polypeptide(L)'
;MNGWTEEGLVHSWRALVRQDAGEEWRFVHLTGMGGVSIEAGCHFPHGREALIVSFPGSWPINPARLPEGKGFDVARIEGQTVFAGKTAIALVRRLQGSPDIFATMVVDVLRTLEAATGSANGDAAEPFLERVREWQAFMTRTHRPLSSDAQVGLLGELWMLRLLTDTSLGAGALDCWQGPLRAAQDFHLRGGAIEVKSTVQAGCFLARINSIEQLDGNRTPIFLCAFRFQESTGGISLVDLVSELRERFGHAGVQRSFEALLLVCGYIDEHAPLYGRALTLKDARAFRSEGDMPRLTRSALPAAVRSAAYVLDVDALGIPFVRLPELLNEFGLD
;
A
#
# COMPACT_ATOMS: atom_id res chain seq x y z
N MET A 1 7.90 13.77 14.99
CA MET A 1 6.73 13.29 14.23
C MET A 1 6.93 13.69 12.80
N ASN A 2 7.01 12.72 11.91
CA ASN A 2 7.24 12.96 10.48
C ASN A 2 6.06 13.76 9.93
N GLY A 3 6.28 14.99 9.45
CA GLY A 3 5.22 15.93 9.01
C GLY A 3 4.46 15.52 7.75
N TRP A 4 4.63 14.29 7.27
CA TRP A 4 4.08 13.77 6.03
C TRP A 4 3.10 12.59 6.22
N THR A 5 2.46 12.50 7.39
CA THR A 5 1.25 11.68 7.54
C THR A 5 0.14 12.20 6.62
N GLU A 6 -0.87 11.38 6.35
CA GLU A 6 -2.03 11.81 5.53
C GLU A 6 -2.68 13.08 6.09
N GLU A 7 -2.93 13.13 7.40
CA GLU A 7 -3.46 14.32 8.07
C GLU A 7 -2.52 15.53 7.95
N GLY A 8 -1.20 15.32 8.09
CA GLY A 8 -0.20 16.37 7.97
C GLY A 8 -0.13 16.98 6.56
N LEU A 9 -0.24 16.12 5.54
CA LEU A 9 -0.30 16.53 4.12
C LEU A 9 -1.57 17.31 3.84
N VAL A 10 -2.73 16.80 4.25
CA VAL A 10 -4.03 17.48 4.06
C VAL A 10 -4.03 18.84 4.76
N HIS A 11 -3.47 18.94 5.96
CA HIS A 11 -3.32 20.21 6.66
C HIS A 11 -2.42 21.19 5.89
N SER A 12 -1.26 20.71 5.42
CA SER A 12 -0.31 21.51 4.65
C SER A 12 -0.93 22.04 3.35
N TRP A 13 -1.62 21.18 2.59
CA TRP A 13 -2.29 21.59 1.35
C TRP A 13 -3.37 22.64 1.60
N ARG A 14 -4.20 22.48 2.65
CA ARG A 14 -5.23 23.48 3.01
C ARG A 14 -4.64 24.85 3.31
N ALA A 15 -3.45 24.91 3.92
CA ALA A 15 -2.76 26.16 4.21
C ALA A 15 -2.25 26.88 2.95
N LEU A 16 -1.99 26.14 1.86
CA LEU A 16 -1.38 26.66 0.63
C LEU A 16 -2.40 27.18 -0.41
N VAL A 17 -3.70 26.91 -0.25
CA VAL A 17 -4.75 27.17 -1.27
C VAL A 17 -4.93 28.66 -1.60
N ARG A 18 -4.54 29.58 -0.70
CA ARG A 18 -4.66 31.01 -0.96
C ARG A 18 -3.59 31.45 -1.95
N GLN A 19 -4.00 32.07 -3.06
CA GLN A 19 -3.10 32.59 -4.09
C GLN A 19 -2.80 34.08 -3.87
N ASP A 20 -1.52 34.47 -3.98
CA ASP A 20 -1.15 35.87 -4.23
C ASP A 20 -0.97 36.10 -5.74
N ALA A 21 -1.30 37.30 -6.22
CA ALA A 21 -1.46 37.58 -7.64
C ALA A 21 -0.22 37.21 -8.48
N GLY A 22 -0.39 36.32 -9.46
CA GLY A 22 0.65 35.92 -10.41
C GLY A 22 1.53 34.73 -9.99
N GLU A 23 1.31 34.14 -8.82
CA GLU A 23 2.03 32.93 -8.41
C GLU A 23 1.60 31.70 -9.21
N GLU A 24 2.58 30.95 -9.73
CA GLU A 24 2.39 29.63 -10.37
C GLU A 24 2.48 28.49 -9.34
N TRP A 25 3.42 28.60 -8.39
CA TRP A 25 3.71 27.60 -7.37
C TRP A 25 3.77 28.23 -5.99
N ARG A 26 3.20 27.53 -5.02
CA ARG A 26 3.41 27.79 -3.59
C ARG A 26 3.67 26.47 -2.88
N PHE A 27 4.64 26.42 -1.98
CA PHE A 27 4.99 25.18 -1.29
C PHE A 27 5.57 25.44 0.08
N VAL A 28 5.49 24.42 0.94
CA VAL A 28 6.09 24.39 2.28
C VAL A 28 6.96 23.14 2.40
N HIS A 29 8.13 23.30 3.01
CA HIS A 29 9.02 22.18 3.28
C HIS A 29 8.41 21.25 4.34
N LEU A 30 8.31 19.96 4.02
CA LEU A 30 7.83 18.95 4.95
C LEU A 30 8.99 18.28 5.68
N THR A 31 9.96 17.77 4.93
CA THR A 31 11.09 17.02 5.49
C THR A 31 12.21 16.80 4.46
N GLY A 32 13.36 16.30 4.92
CA GLY A 32 14.44 15.77 4.09
C GLY A 32 14.64 14.28 4.34
N MET A 33 14.93 13.53 3.28
CA MET A 33 15.23 12.09 3.31
C MET A 33 16.57 11.87 2.62
N GLY A 34 17.66 11.77 3.40
CA GLY A 34 19.01 11.76 2.86
C GLY A 34 19.32 13.02 2.04
N GLY A 35 19.66 12.86 0.76
CA GLY A 35 19.90 13.97 -0.18
C GLY A 35 18.65 14.57 -0.82
N VAL A 36 17.46 13.99 -0.57
CA VAL A 36 16.19 14.40 -1.19
C VAL A 36 15.44 15.36 -0.28
N SER A 37 14.90 16.46 -0.83
CA SER A 37 13.98 17.34 -0.09
C SER A 37 12.54 17.15 -0.55
N ILE A 38 11.61 17.21 0.40
CA ILE A 38 10.19 16.96 0.21
C ILE A 38 9.41 18.21 0.58
N GLU A 39 8.56 18.66 -0.31
CA GLU A 39 7.69 19.81 -0.11
C GLU A 39 6.22 19.47 -0.44
N ALA A 40 5.28 19.95 0.38
CA ALA A 40 3.88 20.02 0.00
C ALA A 40 3.70 21.26 -0.86
N GLY A 41 3.13 21.10 -2.05
CA GLY A 41 2.91 22.17 -3.02
C GLY A 41 1.45 22.43 -3.33
N CYS A 42 1.21 23.58 -3.92
CA CYS A 42 -0.03 24.02 -4.52
C CYS A 42 0.29 24.66 -5.87
N HIS A 43 -0.35 24.15 -6.93
CA HIS A 43 -0.16 24.58 -8.30
C HIS A 43 -1.35 25.42 -8.77
N PHE A 44 -1.10 26.67 -9.09
CA PHE A 44 -2.08 27.66 -9.51
C PHE A 44 -2.35 27.61 -11.03
N PRO A 45 -3.40 28.26 -11.55
CA PRO A 45 -4.40 29.09 -10.87
C PRO A 45 -5.46 28.29 -10.09
N HIS A 46 -5.58 26.99 -10.33
CA HIS A 46 -6.67 26.20 -9.75
C HIS A 46 -6.40 25.67 -8.32
N GLY A 47 -5.28 26.05 -7.71
CA GLY A 47 -4.94 25.65 -6.34
C GLY A 47 -4.80 24.14 -6.14
N ARG A 48 -4.23 23.43 -7.13
CA ARG A 48 -4.15 21.96 -7.13
C ARG A 48 -3.06 21.47 -6.19
N GLU A 49 -3.38 20.52 -5.32
CA GLU A 49 -2.43 19.90 -4.40
C GLU A 49 -1.30 19.21 -5.17
N ALA A 50 -0.08 19.36 -4.65
CA ALA A 50 1.10 18.75 -5.21
C ALA A 50 2.01 18.15 -4.14
N LEU A 51 2.69 17.07 -4.48
CA LEU A 51 3.91 16.64 -3.81
C LEU A 51 5.09 17.07 -4.67
N ILE A 52 6.05 17.76 -4.09
CA ILE A 52 7.30 18.13 -4.77
C ILE A 52 8.44 17.34 -4.13
N VAL A 53 9.23 16.68 -4.97
CA VAL A 53 10.37 15.88 -4.58
C VAL A 53 11.60 16.39 -5.32
N SER A 54 12.60 16.83 -4.57
CA SER A 54 13.79 17.47 -5.10
C SER A 54 15.03 16.60 -4.89
N PHE A 55 15.60 16.11 -5.99
CA PHE A 55 16.79 15.27 -5.99
C PHE A 55 18.08 16.11 -6.15
N PRO A 56 19.21 15.71 -5.55
CA PRO A 56 20.46 16.44 -5.68
C PRO A 56 21.03 16.32 -7.10
N GLY A 57 21.54 17.43 -7.65
CA GLY A 57 22.17 17.47 -8.96
C GLY A 57 21.21 17.47 -10.15
N SER A 58 21.79 17.44 -11.35
CA SER A 58 21.05 17.29 -12.61
C SER A 58 20.72 15.82 -12.84
N TRP A 59 19.56 15.39 -12.34
CA TRP A 59 19.02 14.09 -12.68
C TRP A 59 18.62 14.10 -14.17
N PRO A 60 19.08 13.14 -15.00
CA PRO A 60 18.70 13.04 -16.39
C PRO A 60 17.25 12.51 -16.52
N ILE A 61 16.26 13.33 -16.18
CA ILE A 61 14.85 13.00 -16.45
C ILE A 61 14.57 13.45 -17.87
N ASN A 62 14.29 12.49 -18.75
CA ASN A 62 13.66 12.82 -20.02
C ASN A 62 12.18 13.15 -19.74
N PRO A 63 11.69 14.37 -19.99
CA PRO A 63 10.29 14.73 -19.80
C PRO A 63 9.33 13.81 -20.56
N ALA A 64 9.76 13.23 -21.69
CA ALA A 64 8.99 12.24 -22.45
C ALA A 64 8.87 10.87 -21.76
N ARG A 65 9.61 10.63 -20.67
CA ARG A 65 9.48 9.47 -19.79
C ARG A 65 8.67 9.78 -18.55
N LEU A 66 8.20 11.02 -18.38
CA LEU A 66 7.25 11.34 -17.34
C LEU A 66 5.91 10.70 -17.73
N PRO A 67 5.44 9.75 -16.92
CA PRO A 67 4.19 9.08 -17.22
C PRO A 67 3.00 10.07 -17.20
N GLU A 68 2.09 9.93 -18.16
CA GLU A 68 0.80 10.64 -18.17
C GLU A 68 -0.27 9.71 -17.59
N GLY A 69 -0.95 10.17 -16.53
CA GLY A 69 -1.96 9.38 -15.83
C GLY A 69 -3.33 10.04 -15.81
N LYS A 70 -4.37 9.23 -15.55
CA LYS A 70 -5.61 9.77 -14.97
C LYS A 70 -5.34 10.06 -13.49
N GLY A 71 -5.91 11.11 -12.93
CA GLY A 71 -5.78 11.44 -11.49
C GLY A 71 -4.68 12.45 -11.11
N PHE A 72 -3.47 12.39 -11.67
CA PHE A 72 -2.42 13.40 -11.43
C PHE A 72 -1.45 13.58 -12.62
N ASP A 73 -0.85 14.78 -12.70
CA ASP A 73 0.20 15.16 -13.63
C ASP A 73 1.57 15.01 -12.99
N VAL A 74 2.59 14.72 -13.79
CA VAL A 74 3.98 14.77 -13.35
C VAL A 74 4.68 15.88 -14.12
N ALA A 75 5.26 16.84 -13.41
CA ALA A 75 5.90 18.00 -14.00
C ALA A 75 7.27 18.24 -13.35
N ARG A 76 8.21 18.79 -14.12
CA ARG A 76 9.46 19.33 -13.57
C ARG A 76 9.21 20.79 -13.18
N ILE A 77 9.70 21.19 -12.00
CA ILE A 77 9.69 22.59 -11.60
C ILE A 77 10.98 23.25 -12.08
N GLU A 78 10.84 24.35 -12.81
CA GLU A 78 11.94 25.16 -13.34
C GLU A 78 11.84 26.60 -12.83
N GLY A 79 12.95 27.34 -12.87
CA GLY A 79 12.98 28.78 -12.55
C GLY A 79 12.82 29.15 -11.06
N GLN A 80 12.60 28.17 -10.17
CA GLN A 80 12.48 28.39 -8.73
C GLN A 80 13.85 28.32 -8.03
N THR A 81 14.28 29.42 -7.42
CA THR A 81 15.62 29.55 -6.79
C THR A 81 15.86 28.53 -5.67
N VAL A 82 14.81 28.15 -4.93
CA VAL A 82 14.88 27.12 -3.87
C VAL A 82 15.31 25.74 -4.39
N PHE A 83 15.10 25.47 -5.67
CA PHE A 83 15.48 24.21 -6.34
C PHE A 83 16.72 24.37 -7.23
N ALA A 84 17.45 25.49 -7.14
CA ALA A 84 18.68 25.68 -7.88
C ALA A 84 19.70 24.57 -7.57
N GLY A 85 20.28 23.97 -8.61
CA GLY A 85 21.21 22.85 -8.47
C GLY A 85 20.57 21.50 -8.10
N LYS A 86 19.23 21.44 -8.04
CA LYS A 86 18.44 20.23 -7.83
C LYS A 86 17.57 19.92 -9.04
N THR A 87 17.05 18.70 -9.08
CA THR A 87 15.96 18.32 -9.99
C THR A 87 14.68 18.14 -9.19
N ALA A 88 13.78 19.13 -9.28
CA ALA A 88 12.49 19.11 -8.60
C ALA A 88 11.40 18.55 -9.51
N ILE A 89 10.73 17.50 -9.04
CA ILE A 89 9.62 16.84 -9.71
C ILE A 89 8.37 17.00 -8.86
N ALA A 90 7.32 17.51 -9.47
CA ALA A 90 6.01 17.69 -8.86
C ALA A 90 5.04 16.62 -9.37
N LEU A 91 4.40 15.92 -8.44
CA LEU A 91 3.17 15.17 -8.69
C LEU A 91 2.01 16.11 -8.36
N VAL A 92 1.20 16.48 -9.34
CA VAL A 92 0.13 17.48 -9.19
C VAL A 92 -1.22 16.84 -9.41
N ARG A 93 -2.12 16.88 -8.44
CA ARG A 93 -3.46 16.31 -8.58
C ARG A 93 -4.20 16.97 -9.75
N ARG A 94 -4.83 16.16 -10.61
CA ARG A 94 -5.75 16.68 -11.64
C ARG A 94 -7.05 17.09 -10.98
N LEU A 95 -7.77 18.06 -11.56
CA LEU A 95 -9.06 18.51 -11.02
C LEU A 95 -10.09 17.38 -10.85
N GLN A 96 -10.05 16.42 -11.77
CA GLN A 96 -10.92 15.24 -11.78
C GLN A 96 -10.41 14.10 -10.89
N GLY A 97 -9.20 14.22 -10.33
CA GLY A 97 -8.60 13.21 -9.45
C GLY A 97 -9.14 13.29 -8.03
N SER A 98 -9.38 12.14 -7.41
CA SER A 98 -9.81 12.07 -6.01
C SER A 98 -8.70 12.60 -5.08
N PRO A 99 -9.01 13.57 -4.20
CA PRO A 99 -8.06 14.06 -3.19
C PRO A 99 -7.57 12.95 -2.26
N ASP A 100 -8.45 12.03 -1.84
CA ASP A 100 -8.12 10.98 -0.89
C ASP A 100 -7.15 9.95 -1.52
N ILE A 101 -7.42 9.50 -2.75
CA ILE A 101 -6.49 8.60 -3.47
C ILE A 101 -5.16 9.30 -3.72
N PHE A 102 -5.17 10.60 -4.03
CA PHE A 102 -3.95 11.36 -4.22
C PHE A 102 -3.13 11.45 -2.93
N ALA A 103 -3.77 11.68 -1.78
CA ALA A 103 -3.12 11.68 -0.48
C ALA A 103 -2.51 10.30 -0.15
N THR A 104 -3.27 9.21 -0.35
CA THR A 104 -2.77 7.84 -0.18
C THR A 104 -1.57 7.56 -1.08
N MET A 105 -1.64 7.94 -2.35
CA MET A 105 -0.54 7.79 -3.31
C MET A 105 0.71 8.57 -2.85
N VAL A 106 0.53 9.82 -2.39
CA VAL A 106 1.64 10.65 -1.90
C VAL A 106 2.31 10.00 -0.69
N VAL A 107 1.54 9.51 0.29
CA VAL A 107 2.09 8.82 1.47
C VAL A 107 2.87 7.57 1.05
N ASP A 108 2.33 6.76 0.13
CA ASP A 108 3.00 5.55 -0.38
C ASP A 108 4.32 5.86 -1.11
N VAL A 109 4.31 6.88 -1.97
CA VAL A 109 5.51 7.36 -2.67
C VAL A 109 6.57 7.84 -1.66
N LEU A 110 6.16 8.53 -0.60
CA LEU A 110 7.08 8.99 0.45
C LEU A 110 7.65 7.84 1.29
N ARG A 111 6.86 6.81 1.60
CA ARG A 111 7.38 5.58 2.23
C ARG A 111 8.41 4.88 1.35
N THR A 112 8.16 4.84 0.04
CA THR A 112 9.10 4.27 -0.94
C THR A 112 10.42 5.04 -0.95
N LEU A 113 10.36 6.37 -0.94
CA LEU A 113 11.53 7.24 -0.87
C LEU A 113 12.30 7.07 0.45
N GLU A 114 11.61 7.00 1.59
CA GLU A 114 12.23 6.79 2.90
C GLU A 114 13.01 5.47 2.95
N ALA A 115 12.43 4.39 2.42
CA ALA A 115 13.10 3.09 2.34
C ALA A 115 14.31 3.10 1.39
N ALA A 116 14.19 3.75 0.23
CA ALA A 116 15.27 3.82 -0.76
C ALA A 116 16.46 4.66 -0.27
N THR A 117 16.19 5.80 0.38
CA THR A 117 17.22 6.69 0.90
C THR A 117 17.95 6.13 2.12
N GLY A 118 17.35 5.19 2.86
CA GLY A 118 18.00 4.44 3.93
C GLY A 118 18.99 3.36 3.46
N SER A 119 19.04 3.07 2.15
CA SER A 119 19.89 2.01 1.58
C SER A 119 21.28 2.52 1.15
N ALA A 120 22.29 1.65 1.18
CA ALA A 120 23.71 2.00 0.96
C ALA A 120 24.04 2.68 -0.39
N ASN A 121 23.18 2.55 -1.41
CA ASN A 121 23.38 3.16 -2.72
C ASN A 121 22.85 4.61 -2.81
N GLY A 122 22.01 5.07 -1.86
CA GLY A 122 21.50 6.45 -1.79
C GLY A 122 20.68 6.95 -2.99
N ASP A 123 20.45 6.13 -4.01
CA ASP A 123 19.71 6.50 -5.22
C ASP A 123 18.21 6.18 -5.06
N ALA A 124 17.42 7.24 -4.88
CA ALA A 124 16.00 7.14 -4.56
C ALA A 124 15.07 7.47 -5.73
N ALA A 125 15.54 8.04 -6.84
CA ALA A 125 14.59 8.46 -7.88
C ALA A 125 14.16 7.38 -8.87
N GLU A 126 14.91 6.30 -9.10
CA GLU A 126 14.33 5.18 -9.87
C GLU A 126 13.20 4.49 -9.08
N PRO A 127 13.36 4.13 -7.78
CA PRO A 127 12.24 3.63 -6.97
C PRO A 127 11.04 4.58 -6.92
N PHE A 128 11.28 5.89 -6.83
CA PHE A 128 10.23 6.91 -6.92
C PHE A 128 9.50 6.89 -8.26
N LEU A 129 10.23 6.93 -9.38
CA LEU A 129 9.64 6.95 -10.72
C LEU A 129 8.91 5.66 -11.04
N GLU A 130 9.44 4.50 -10.64
CA GLU A 130 8.74 3.22 -10.74
C GLU A 130 7.43 3.26 -9.97
N ARG A 131 7.43 3.73 -8.73
CA ARG A 131 6.21 3.81 -7.92
C ARG A 131 5.17 4.77 -8.51
N VAL A 132 5.62 5.92 -9.03
CA VAL A 132 4.75 6.88 -9.72
C VAL A 132 4.10 6.26 -10.97
N ARG A 133 4.88 5.55 -11.80
CA ARG A 133 4.36 4.85 -13.00
C ARG A 133 3.32 3.80 -12.62
N GLU A 134 3.55 3.06 -11.54
CA GLU A 134 2.62 2.05 -11.05
C GLU A 134 1.26 2.64 -10.65
N TRP A 135 1.28 3.78 -9.95
CA TRP A 135 0.06 4.50 -9.58
C TRP A 135 -0.71 5.05 -10.78
N GLN A 136 -0.02 5.55 -11.81
CA GLN A 136 -0.72 6.01 -13.02
C GLN A 136 -1.25 4.86 -13.86
N ALA A 137 -0.51 3.75 -13.93
CA ALA A 137 -1.01 2.52 -14.53
C ALA A 137 -2.27 2.02 -13.79
N PHE A 138 -2.32 2.16 -12.47
CA PHE A 138 -3.54 1.88 -11.69
C PHE A 138 -4.68 2.84 -12.05
N MET A 139 -4.47 4.15 -12.00
CA MET A 139 -5.52 5.15 -12.23
C MET A 139 -6.04 5.19 -13.68
N THR A 140 -5.28 4.69 -14.65
CA THR A 140 -5.69 4.65 -16.06
C THR A 140 -6.61 3.48 -16.40
N ARG A 141 -6.65 2.43 -15.57
CA ARG A 141 -7.44 1.21 -15.83
C ARG A 141 -8.93 1.52 -15.85
N THR A 142 -9.64 0.96 -16.82
CA THR A 142 -11.09 0.82 -16.71
C THR A 142 -11.36 -0.16 -15.60
N HIS A 143 -12.07 0.32 -14.59
CA HIS A 143 -12.43 -0.46 -13.44
C HIS A 143 -13.43 -1.54 -13.85
N ARG A 144 -12.93 -2.77 -14.00
CA ARG A 144 -13.75 -3.97 -14.18
C ARG A 144 -14.08 -4.56 -12.80
N PRO A 145 -15.14 -5.36 -12.68
CA PRO A 145 -15.38 -6.10 -11.46
C PRO A 145 -14.19 -6.99 -11.09
N LEU A 146 -13.88 -7.10 -9.79
CA LEU A 146 -12.97 -8.09 -9.22
C LEU A 146 -13.34 -9.51 -9.68
N SER A 147 -12.34 -10.27 -10.10
CA SER A 147 -12.51 -11.71 -10.37
C SER A 147 -12.86 -12.47 -9.09
N SER A 148 -13.37 -13.68 -9.21
CA SER A 148 -13.70 -14.52 -8.03
C SER A 148 -12.48 -14.72 -7.10
N ASP A 149 -11.31 -15.00 -7.67
CA ASP A 149 -10.07 -15.15 -6.89
C ASP A 149 -9.64 -13.85 -6.22
N ALA A 150 -9.79 -12.70 -6.90
CA ALA A 150 -9.48 -11.39 -6.30
C ALA A 150 -10.45 -11.03 -5.17
N GLN A 151 -11.73 -11.40 -5.29
CA GLN A 151 -12.70 -11.24 -4.20
C GLN A 151 -12.32 -12.08 -2.98
N VAL A 152 -11.89 -13.33 -3.16
CA VAL A 152 -11.45 -14.20 -2.06
C VAL A 152 -10.15 -13.70 -1.42
N GLY A 153 -9.20 -13.22 -2.23
CA GLY A 153 -7.97 -12.59 -1.74
C GLY A 153 -8.26 -11.37 -0.88
N LEU A 154 -9.03 -10.42 -1.41
CA LEU A 154 -9.42 -9.21 -0.69
C LEU A 154 -10.23 -9.51 0.57
N LEU A 155 -11.18 -10.46 0.51
CA LEU A 155 -11.93 -10.88 1.69
C LEU A 155 -11.00 -11.42 2.79
N GLY A 156 -9.96 -12.16 2.41
CA GLY A 156 -8.93 -12.63 3.33
C GLY A 156 -8.15 -11.51 4.02
N GLU A 157 -7.67 -10.55 3.23
CA GLU A 157 -6.97 -9.38 3.76
C GLU A 157 -7.88 -8.56 4.69
N LEU A 158 -9.12 -8.27 4.28
CA LEU A 158 -10.08 -7.55 5.10
C LEU A 158 -10.47 -8.33 6.36
N TRP A 159 -10.46 -9.67 6.30
CA TRP A 159 -10.69 -10.50 7.48
C TRP A 159 -9.55 -10.34 8.50
N MET A 160 -8.29 -10.34 8.04
CA MET A 160 -7.15 -10.02 8.91
C MET A 160 -7.25 -8.60 9.45
N LEU A 161 -7.60 -7.62 8.62
CA LEU A 161 -7.78 -6.23 9.06
C LEU A 161 -8.83 -6.13 10.16
N ARG A 162 -9.99 -6.80 10.00
CA ARG A 162 -11.02 -6.88 11.03
C ARG A 162 -10.47 -7.43 12.34
N LEU A 163 -9.75 -8.55 12.32
CA LEU A 163 -9.12 -9.12 13.52
C LEU A 163 -8.17 -8.12 14.19
N LEU A 164 -7.35 -7.42 13.41
CA LEU A 164 -6.43 -6.41 13.94
C LEU A 164 -7.16 -5.21 14.54
N THR A 165 -8.32 -4.82 13.99
CA THR A 165 -9.13 -3.73 14.59
C THR A 165 -9.71 -4.09 15.96
N ASP A 166 -9.84 -5.39 16.28
CA ASP A 166 -10.31 -5.86 17.58
C ASP A 166 -9.18 -5.93 18.64
N THR A 167 -7.94 -5.61 18.26
CA THR A 167 -6.77 -5.58 19.16
C THR A 167 -6.50 -4.18 19.71
N SER A 168 -5.44 -4.05 20.52
CA SER A 168 -4.89 -2.75 20.96
C SER A 168 -4.53 -1.77 19.84
N LEU A 169 -4.46 -2.19 18.57
CA LEU A 169 -4.30 -1.28 17.43
C LEU A 169 -5.55 -0.44 17.13
N GLY A 170 -6.74 -0.99 17.36
CA GLY A 170 -8.00 -0.36 16.98
C GLY A 170 -7.98 0.13 15.52
N ALA A 171 -8.35 1.39 15.29
CA ALA A 171 -8.33 2.00 13.96
C ALA A 171 -6.92 2.10 13.34
N GLY A 172 -5.87 2.11 14.15
CA GLY A 172 -4.47 2.10 13.69
C GLY A 172 -4.09 0.83 12.93
N ALA A 173 -4.92 -0.23 12.97
CA ALA A 173 -4.76 -1.40 12.13
C ALA A 173 -4.79 -1.08 10.62
N LEU A 174 -5.47 -0.01 10.23
CA LEU A 174 -5.52 0.44 8.84
C LEU A 174 -4.13 0.85 8.32
N ASP A 175 -3.33 1.52 9.15
CA ASP A 175 -1.95 1.90 8.80
C ASP A 175 -1.03 0.70 8.61
N CYS A 176 -1.39 -0.45 9.20
CA CYS A 176 -0.67 -1.69 9.07
C CYS A 176 -1.02 -2.46 7.79
N TRP A 177 -2.13 -2.16 7.11
CA TRP A 177 -2.53 -2.82 5.86
C TRP A 177 -1.77 -2.19 4.68
N GLN A 178 -0.82 -2.94 4.12
CA GLN A 178 0.14 -2.49 3.11
C GLN A 178 0.04 -3.24 1.78
N GLY A 179 -0.71 -4.35 1.75
CA GLY A 179 -1.02 -5.11 0.53
C GLY A 179 -1.53 -4.25 -0.63
N PRO A 180 -2.50 -3.33 -0.43
CA PRO A 180 -3.00 -2.45 -1.50
C PRO A 180 -1.90 -1.57 -2.08
N LEU A 181 -0.93 -1.19 -1.25
CA LEU A 181 0.21 -0.37 -1.61
C LEU A 181 1.36 -1.19 -2.20
N ARG A 182 1.12 -2.44 -2.63
CA ARG A 182 2.10 -3.33 -3.27
C ARG A 182 3.38 -3.48 -2.43
N ALA A 183 3.23 -3.48 -1.10
CA ALA A 183 4.28 -3.98 -0.24
C ALA A 183 4.50 -5.48 -0.51
N ALA A 184 5.66 -6.00 -0.10
CA ALA A 184 5.92 -7.43 -0.24
C ALA A 184 4.90 -8.24 0.57
N GLN A 185 4.62 -7.84 1.81
CA GLN A 185 3.60 -8.44 2.67
C GLN A 185 2.34 -7.58 2.77
N ASP A 186 1.22 -8.24 3.04
CA ASP A 186 -0.07 -7.57 3.21
C ASP A 186 -0.17 -6.71 4.47
N PHE A 187 0.47 -7.12 5.57
CA PHE A 187 0.47 -6.36 6.83
C PHE A 187 1.86 -6.17 7.41
N HIS A 188 2.14 -4.97 7.92
CA HIS A 188 3.36 -4.65 8.67
C HIS A 188 3.01 -4.27 10.12
N LEU A 189 3.47 -5.08 11.09
CA LEU A 189 3.08 -5.00 12.50
C LEU A 189 4.31 -4.97 13.41
N ARG A 190 4.50 -3.88 14.18
CA ARG A 190 5.50 -3.76 15.26
C ARG A 190 6.89 -4.35 14.95
N GLY A 191 7.37 -4.18 13.71
CA GLY A 191 8.67 -4.67 13.23
C GLY A 191 8.61 -5.94 12.38
N GLY A 192 7.57 -6.76 12.54
CA GLY A 192 7.31 -7.94 11.71
C GLY A 192 6.27 -7.70 10.62
N ALA A 193 5.81 -8.78 10.01
CA ALA A 193 4.86 -8.75 8.90
C ALA A 193 3.99 -10.02 8.81
N ILE A 194 2.83 -9.87 8.16
CA ILE A 194 1.94 -10.98 7.82
C ILE A 194 1.62 -10.94 6.33
N GLU A 195 1.85 -12.05 5.65
CA GLU A 195 1.37 -12.33 4.30
C GLU A 195 0.09 -13.16 4.40
N VAL A 196 -1.00 -12.71 3.79
CA VAL A 196 -2.30 -13.39 3.83
C VAL A 196 -2.50 -14.17 2.53
N LYS A 197 -2.89 -15.44 2.67
CA LYS A 197 -3.38 -16.26 1.55
C LYS A 197 -4.73 -16.80 1.89
N SER A 198 -5.61 -16.80 0.90
CA SER A 198 -7.00 -17.22 1.08
C SER A 198 -7.44 -18.17 -0.01
N THR A 199 -8.26 -19.16 0.36
CA THR A 199 -8.87 -20.08 -0.59
C THR A 199 -10.28 -20.45 -0.17
N VAL A 200 -11.10 -20.77 -1.16
CA VAL A 200 -12.43 -21.40 -0.99
C VAL A 200 -12.42 -22.87 -1.39
N GLN A 201 -11.27 -23.37 -1.87
CA GLN A 201 -11.15 -24.76 -2.33
C GLN A 201 -11.18 -25.73 -1.15
N ALA A 202 -11.92 -26.83 -1.32
CA ALA A 202 -11.97 -27.90 -0.33
C ALA A 202 -10.76 -28.84 -0.39
N GLY A 203 -10.07 -28.91 -1.54
CA GLY A 203 -8.87 -29.73 -1.77
C GLY A 203 -7.59 -29.07 -1.25
N CYS A 204 -6.47 -29.27 -1.95
CA CYS A 204 -5.18 -28.68 -1.60
C CYS A 204 -5.24 -27.16 -1.52
N PHE A 205 -4.67 -26.59 -0.47
CA PHE A 205 -4.46 -25.14 -0.37
C PHE A 205 -3.15 -24.75 -1.05
N LEU A 206 -3.25 -24.48 -2.36
CA LEU A 206 -2.14 -23.97 -3.16
C LEU A 206 -1.96 -22.45 -2.98
N ALA A 207 -1.06 -22.08 -2.07
CA ALA A 207 -0.68 -20.69 -1.82
C ALA A 207 0.39 -20.24 -2.82
N ARG A 208 0.02 -19.34 -3.73
CA ARG A 208 0.96 -18.72 -4.67
C ARG A 208 1.76 -17.62 -3.98
N ILE A 209 3.08 -17.78 -3.94
CA ILE A 209 4.05 -16.80 -3.49
C ILE A 209 4.61 -16.10 -4.73
N ASN A 210 4.30 -14.80 -4.89
CA ASN A 210 4.59 -14.02 -6.08
C ASN A 210 5.99 -13.38 -6.08
N SER A 211 6.63 -13.29 -4.92
CA SER A 211 7.99 -12.79 -4.77
C SER A 211 8.72 -13.51 -3.64
N ILE A 212 10.05 -13.48 -3.68
CA ILE A 212 10.88 -14.07 -2.61
C ILE A 212 10.63 -13.29 -1.31
N GLU A 213 10.52 -11.98 -1.44
CA GLU A 213 10.39 -11.00 -0.37
C GLU A 213 9.14 -11.21 0.46
N GLN A 214 8.08 -11.85 -0.08
CA GLN A 214 6.85 -12.20 0.67
C GLN A 214 7.15 -13.05 1.91
N LEU A 215 8.08 -13.98 1.80
CA LEU A 215 8.45 -14.93 2.87
C LEU A 215 9.92 -14.78 3.33
N ASP A 216 10.70 -13.93 2.66
CA ASP A 216 12.10 -13.62 3.03
C ASP A 216 12.33 -12.10 2.97
N GLY A 217 11.52 -11.36 3.71
CA GLY A 217 11.60 -9.90 3.85
C GLY A 217 12.59 -9.43 4.91
N ASN A 218 12.74 -8.12 5.04
CA ASN A 218 13.59 -7.48 6.05
C ASN A 218 12.90 -7.27 7.42
N ARG A 219 11.62 -7.65 7.52
CA ARG A 219 10.82 -7.58 8.75
C ARG A 219 10.92 -8.89 9.50
N THR A 220 10.79 -8.85 10.82
CA THR A 220 10.82 -10.07 11.65
C THR A 220 9.94 -9.91 12.89
N PRO A 221 9.12 -10.92 13.26
CA PRO A 221 8.88 -12.16 12.51
C PRO A 221 8.02 -11.93 11.24
N ILE A 222 8.10 -12.84 10.26
CA ILE A 222 7.18 -12.89 9.10
C ILE A 222 6.30 -14.12 9.26
N PHE A 223 4.99 -13.96 9.08
CA PHE A 223 4.03 -15.06 9.07
C PHE A 223 3.31 -15.18 7.73
N LEU A 224 3.16 -16.41 7.23
CA LEU A 224 2.18 -16.76 6.21
C LEU A 224 0.87 -17.15 6.92
N CYS A 225 -0.14 -16.28 6.86
CA CYS A 225 -1.47 -16.55 7.39
C CYS A 225 -2.37 -17.11 6.29
N ALA A 226 -2.71 -18.39 6.41
CA ALA A 226 -3.53 -19.12 5.46
C ALA A 226 -4.98 -19.25 5.96
N PHE A 227 -5.90 -18.58 5.27
CA PHE A 227 -7.33 -18.66 5.52
C PHE A 227 -8.03 -19.58 4.52
N ARG A 228 -8.73 -20.57 5.03
CA ARG A 228 -9.64 -21.39 4.23
C ARG A 228 -11.07 -21.00 4.55
N PHE A 229 -11.74 -20.47 3.56
CA PHE A 229 -13.15 -20.15 3.58
C PHE A 229 -13.99 -21.26 2.95
N GLN A 230 -15.27 -21.26 3.26
CA GLN A 230 -16.27 -22.12 2.64
C GLN A 230 -17.54 -21.31 2.39
N GLU A 231 -18.21 -21.53 1.26
CA GLU A 231 -19.52 -20.94 1.00
C GLU A 231 -20.56 -21.41 2.02
N SER A 232 -21.30 -20.46 2.57
CA SER A 232 -22.32 -20.71 3.58
C SER A 232 -23.36 -19.61 3.55
N THR A 233 -24.64 -19.97 3.68
CA THR A 233 -25.75 -19.00 3.73
C THR A 233 -25.73 -18.14 5.00
N GLY A 234 -25.03 -18.56 6.04
CA GLY A 234 -24.78 -17.77 7.25
C GLY A 234 -23.38 -17.14 7.30
N GLY A 235 -22.65 -17.16 6.18
CA GLY A 235 -21.34 -16.51 6.06
C GLY A 235 -21.44 -14.99 5.91
N ILE A 236 -20.28 -14.36 5.76
CA ILE A 236 -20.15 -12.94 5.45
C ILE A 236 -19.75 -12.78 3.98
N SER A 237 -20.40 -11.89 3.25
CA SER A 237 -19.93 -11.53 1.90
C SER A 237 -18.83 -10.48 1.96
N LEU A 238 -18.14 -10.26 0.83
CA LEU A 238 -17.17 -9.18 0.73
C LEU A 238 -17.82 -7.81 0.98
N VAL A 239 -19.05 -7.61 0.49
CA VAL A 239 -19.81 -6.36 0.69
C VAL A 239 -20.15 -6.14 2.16
N ASP A 240 -20.55 -7.21 2.86
CA ASP A 240 -20.89 -7.13 4.28
C ASP A 240 -19.66 -6.78 5.12
N LEU A 241 -18.51 -7.41 4.83
CA LEU A 241 -17.27 -7.16 5.55
C LEU A 241 -16.73 -5.73 5.28
N VAL A 242 -16.83 -5.25 4.04
CA VAL A 242 -16.53 -3.86 3.70
C VAL A 242 -17.44 -2.91 4.47
N SER A 243 -18.75 -3.19 4.53
CA SER A 243 -19.72 -2.35 5.24
C SER A 243 -19.44 -2.31 6.75
N GLU A 244 -19.13 -3.45 7.37
CA GLU A 244 -18.72 -3.53 8.78
C GLU A 244 -17.48 -2.67 9.06
N LEU A 245 -16.44 -2.79 8.22
CA LEU A 245 -15.21 -2.01 8.38
C LEU A 245 -15.43 -0.51 8.11
N ARG A 246 -16.28 -0.15 7.14
CA ARG A 246 -16.67 1.25 6.88
C ARG A 246 -17.30 1.88 8.11
N GLU A 247 -18.21 1.18 8.77
CA GLU A 247 -18.84 1.68 10.00
C GLU A 247 -17.80 1.90 11.10
N ARG A 248 -16.94 0.91 11.36
CA ARG A 248 -15.88 1.01 12.38
C ARG A 248 -14.93 2.19 12.11
N PHE A 249 -14.43 2.30 10.88
CA PHE A 249 -13.51 3.38 10.50
C PHE A 249 -14.18 4.74 10.39
N GLY A 250 -15.49 4.79 10.14
CA GLY A 250 -16.32 6.01 10.23
C GLY A 250 -16.32 6.58 11.64
N HIS A 251 -16.56 5.74 12.65
CA HIS A 251 -16.52 6.16 14.06
C HIS A 251 -15.13 6.65 14.50
N ALA A 252 -14.07 6.07 13.93
CA ALA A 252 -12.69 6.45 14.24
C ALA A 252 -12.15 7.62 13.39
N GLY A 253 -12.90 8.12 12.41
CA GLY A 253 -12.49 9.23 11.55
C GLY A 253 -11.52 8.88 10.42
N VAL A 254 -11.21 7.59 10.19
CA VAL A 254 -10.26 7.13 9.17
C VAL A 254 -10.94 6.49 7.94
N GLN A 255 -12.25 6.66 7.81
CA GLN A 255 -13.03 6.09 6.72
C GLN A 255 -12.50 6.47 5.32
N ARG A 256 -12.07 7.72 5.12
CA ARG A 256 -11.58 8.17 3.80
C ARG A 256 -10.34 7.41 3.34
N SER A 257 -9.39 7.20 4.25
CA SER A 257 -8.19 6.40 3.99
C SER A 257 -8.54 4.96 3.64
N PHE A 258 -9.56 4.39 4.31
CA PHE A 258 -10.04 3.05 4.00
C PHE A 258 -10.70 2.97 2.61
N GLU A 259 -11.56 3.94 2.25
CA GLU A 259 -12.17 4.00 0.91
C GLU A 259 -11.10 4.12 -0.19
N ALA A 260 -10.06 4.94 0.05
CA ALA A 260 -8.96 5.07 -0.89
C ALA A 260 -8.23 3.73 -1.10
N LEU A 261 -7.94 2.99 -0.03
CA LEU A 261 -7.30 1.67 -0.12
C LEU A 261 -8.21 0.62 -0.79
N LEU A 262 -9.52 0.61 -0.52
CA LEU A 262 -10.48 -0.26 -1.22
C LEU A 262 -10.47 -0.02 -2.73
N LEU A 263 -10.45 1.24 -3.13
CA LEU A 263 -10.38 1.61 -4.53
C LEU A 263 -9.08 1.14 -5.17
N VAL A 264 -7.96 1.22 -4.45
CA VAL A 264 -6.65 0.68 -4.86
C VAL A 264 -6.69 -0.84 -5.08
N CYS A 265 -7.37 -1.57 -4.19
CA CYS A 265 -7.65 -3.00 -4.38
C CYS A 265 -8.56 -3.29 -5.58
N GLY A 266 -9.21 -2.27 -6.15
CA GLY A 266 -10.18 -2.40 -7.24
C GLY A 266 -11.61 -2.70 -6.78
N TYR A 267 -11.89 -2.57 -5.47
CA TYR A 267 -13.26 -2.65 -4.94
C TYR A 267 -13.99 -1.33 -5.22
N ILE A 268 -15.10 -1.44 -5.94
CA ILE A 268 -15.86 -0.30 -6.46
C ILE A 268 -17.34 -0.58 -6.24
N ASP A 269 -18.04 0.38 -5.63
CA ASP A 269 -19.40 0.18 -5.13
C ASP A 269 -20.40 -0.13 -6.25
N GLU A 270 -20.20 0.39 -7.47
CA GLU A 270 -21.02 0.05 -8.64
C GLU A 270 -21.00 -1.46 -8.97
N HIS A 271 -19.94 -2.17 -8.57
CA HIS A 271 -19.82 -3.61 -8.74
C HIS A 271 -20.26 -4.42 -7.51
N ALA A 272 -20.62 -3.79 -6.39
CA ALA A 272 -21.04 -4.47 -5.16
C ALA A 272 -22.14 -5.53 -5.37
N PRO A 273 -23.14 -5.35 -6.26
CA PRO A 273 -24.11 -6.40 -6.55
C PRO A 273 -23.52 -7.73 -7.04
N LEU A 274 -22.27 -7.73 -7.53
CA LEU A 274 -21.56 -8.93 -8.01
C LEU A 274 -20.78 -9.65 -6.90
N TYR A 275 -20.72 -9.09 -5.69
CA TYR A 275 -19.86 -9.55 -4.59
C TYR A 275 -20.64 -10.14 -3.41
N GLY A 276 -21.90 -10.54 -3.62
CA GLY A 276 -22.79 -11.09 -2.58
C GLY A 276 -22.51 -12.54 -2.16
N ARG A 277 -21.37 -13.13 -2.57
CA ARG A 277 -21.01 -14.50 -2.20
C ARG A 277 -20.62 -14.56 -0.73
N ALA A 278 -21.45 -15.23 0.08
CA ALA A 278 -21.24 -15.36 1.52
C ALA A 278 -20.28 -16.51 1.87
N LEU A 279 -19.26 -16.21 2.67
CA LEU A 279 -18.19 -17.14 3.07
C LEU A 279 -18.06 -17.22 4.60
N THR A 280 -17.77 -18.40 5.12
CA THR A 280 -17.42 -18.63 6.53
C THR A 280 -15.98 -19.10 6.62
N LEU A 281 -15.22 -18.60 7.60
CA LEU A 281 -13.88 -19.08 7.88
C LEU A 281 -13.95 -20.51 8.46
N LYS A 282 -13.43 -21.48 7.72
CA LYS A 282 -13.41 -22.89 8.11
C LYS A 282 -12.13 -23.24 8.87
N ASP A 283 -11.00 -22.72 8.39
CA ASP A 283 -9.69 -22.97 8.99
C ASP A 283 -8.77 -21.75 8.82
N ALA A 284 -7.92 -21.54 9.81
CA ALA A 284 -6.91 -20.49 9.85
C ALA A 284 -5.63 -21.02 10.47
N ARG A 285 -4.53 -20.92 9.73
CA ARG A 285 -3.21 -21.40 10.16
C ARG A 285 -2.17 -20.35 9.84
N ALA A 286 -1.34 -19.99 10.83
CA ALA A 286 -0.25 -19.05 10.65
C ALA A 286 1.10 -19.76 10.77
N PHE A 287 1.87 -19.75 9.70
CA PHE A 287 3.18 -20.38 9.63
C PHE A 287 4.25 -19.31 9.73
N ARG A 288 5.19 -19.50 10.66
CA ARG A 288 6.33 -18.60 10.80
C ARG A 288 7.31 -18.87 9.67
N SER A 289 7.73 -17.83 8.97
CA SER A 289 8.61 -17.91 7.80
C SER A 289 10.08 -18.08 8.19
N GLU A 290 10.36 -19.12 8.97
CA GLU A 290 11.67 -19.42 9.53
C GLU A 290 11.90 -20.93 9.64
N GLY A 291 13.12 -21.31 10.05
CA GLY A 291 13.50 -22.71 10.24
C GLY A 291 13.21 -23.57 9.01
N ASP A 292 12.55 -24.70 9.26
CA ASP A 292 12.24 -25.75 8.27
C ASP A 292 11.10 -25.39 7.31
N MET A 293 10.49 -24.19 7.41
CA MET A 293 9.44 -23.80 6.48
C MET A 293 9.96 -23.78 5.03
N PRO A 294 9.40 -24.60 4.12
CA PRO A 294 9.74 -24.58 2.70
C PRO A 294 9.47 -23.20 2.10
N ARG A 295 10.53 -22.49 1.76
CA ARG A 295 10.48 -21.18 1.11
C ARG A 295 11.75 -20.92 0.33
N LEU A 296 11.67 -20.06 -0.67
CA LEU A 296 12.86 -19.51 -1.31
C LEU A 296 13.38 -18.36 -0.44
N THR A 297 14.68 -18.38 -0.14
CA THR A 297 15.37 -17.25 0.49
C THR A 297 16.34 -16.62 -0.50
N ARG A 298 16.52 -15.31 -0.40
CA ARG A 298 17.44 -14.54 -1.24
C ARG A 298 18.87 -15.04 -1.10
N SER A 299 19.26 -15.45 0.11
CA SER A 299 20.58 -16.00 0.43
C SER A 299 20.85 -17.36 -0.22
N ALA A 300 19.81 -18.15 -0.52
CA ALA A 300 19.95 -19.45 -1.18
C ALA A 300 19.90 -19.37 -2.72
N LEU A 301 19.52 -18.22 -3.29
CA LEU A 301 19.40 -18.04 -4.73
C LEU A 301 20.66 -17.44 -5.35
N PRO A 302 21.05 -17.84 -6.58
CA PRO A 302 22.12 -17.19 -7.30
C PRO A 302 21.86 -15.69 -7.47
N ALA A 303 22.89 -14.86 -7.34
CA ALA A 303 22.76 -13.39 -7.41
C ALA A 303 22.11 -12.89 -8.72
N ALA A 304 22.27 -13.65 -9.82
CA ALA A 304 21.67 -13.35 -11.12
C ALA A 304 20.14 -13.53 -11.18
N VAL A 305 19.54 -14.34 -10.30
CA VAL A 305 18.09 -14.45 -10.19
C VAL A 305 17.58 -13.17 -9.54
N ARG A 306 16.70 -12.43 -10.21
CA ARG A 306 16.15 -11.16 -9.69
C ARG A 306 14.76 -11.28 -9.10
N SER A 307 13.97 -12.21 -9.61
CA SER A 307 12.63 -12.51 -9.11
C SER A 307 12.35 -13.99 -9.26
N ALA A 308 11.51 -14.51 -8.36
CA ALA A 308 10.99 -15.87 -8.43
C ALA A 308 9.57 -15.89 -7.85
N ALA A 309 8.70 -16.70 -8.45
CA ALA A 309 7.38 -17.01 -7.94
C ALA A 309 7.25 -18.53 -7.85
N TYR A 310 6.58 -19.01 -6.81
CA TYR A 310 6.40 -20.44 -6.54
C TYR A 310 5.06 -20.66 -5.85
N VAL A 311 4.67 -21.93 -5.73
CA VAL A 311 3.42 -22.32 -5.08
C VAL A 311 3.77 -23.28 -3.95
N LEU A 312 3.24 -22.99 -2.76
CA LEU A 312 3.29 -23.89 -1.62
C LEU A 312 1.95 -24.61 -1.50
N ASP A 313 1.98 -25.92 -1.31
CA ASP A 313 0.82 -26.63 -0.79
C ASP A 313 0.81 -26.52 0.73
N VAL A 314 -0.03 -25.63 1.24
CA VAL A 314 -0.13 -25.32 2.68
C VAL A 314 -0.61 -26.53 3.49
N ASP A 315 -1.36 -27.45 2.88
CA ASP A 315 -1.79 -28.67 3.55
C ASP A 315 -0.65 -29.68 3.69
N ALA A 316 0.37 -29.59 2.84
CA ALA A 316 1.53 -30.47 2.83
C ALA A 316 2.72 -29.94 3.66
N LEU A 317 2.62 -28.74 4.25
CA LEU A 317 3.77 -28.08 4.89
C LEU A 317 4.37 -28.85 6.06
N GLY A 318 3.66 -29.76 6.73
CA GLY A 318 4.22 -30.71 7.72
C GLY A 318 4.94 -30.09 8.94
N ILE A 319 4.90 -28.77 9.08
CA ILE A 319 5.56 -27.97 10.12
C ILE A 319 4.54 -27.40 11.12
N PRO A 320 4.98 -26.99 12.32
CA PRO A 320 4.11 -26.31 13.27
C PRO A 320 3.52 -25.01 12.71
N PHE A 321 2.28 -24.71 13.12
CA PHE A 321 1.62 -23.44 12.90
C PHE A 321 0.96 -22.97 14.20
N VAL A 322 0.71 -21.67 14.29
CA VAL A 322 -0.03 -21.07 15.41
C VAL A 322 -1.44 -20.68 14.98
N ARG A 323 -2.36 -20.59 15.95
CA ARG A 323 -3.73 -20.10 15.72
C ARG A 323 -3.76 -18.58 15.79
N LEU A 324 -4.89 -17.97 15.40
CA LEU A 324 -5.02 -16.51 15.33
C LEU A 324 -4.74 -15.78 16.65
N PRO A 325 -5.24 -16.23 17.82
CA PRO A 325 -4.90 -15.55 19.08
C PRO A 325 -3.40 -15.58 19.37
N GLU A 326 -2.75 -16.74 19.15
CA GLU A 326 -1.31 -16.89 19.33
C GLU A 326 -0.51 -16.02 18.35
N LEU A 327 -0.96 -15.92 17.09
CA LEU A 327 -0.38 -15.03 16.09
C LEU A 327 -0.43 -13.56 16.56
N LEU A 328 -1.55 -13.11 17.12
CA LEU A 328 -1.67 -11.73 17.61
C LEU A 328 -0.74 -11.49 18.81
N ASN A 329 -0.61 -12.47 19.71
CA ASN A 329 0.30 -12.40 20.86
C ASN A 329 1.78 -12.35 20.43
N GLU A 330 2.16 -12.96 19.31
CA GLU A 330 3.52 -12.84 18.74
C GLU A 330 3.88 -11.40 18.36
N PHE A 331 2.87 -10.54 18.11
CA PHE A 331 3.04 -9.10 17.92
C PHE A 331 2.71 -8.29 19.19
N GLY A 332 2.37 -8.95 20.31
CA GLY A 332 1.92 -8.33 21.56
C GLY A 332 0.58 -7.61 21.43
N LEU A 333 -0.32 -8.13 20.59
CA LEU A 333 -1.62 -7.56 20.27
C LEU A 333 -2.79 -8.23 21.02
N ASP A 334 -2.52 -8.68 22.25
CA ASP A 334 -3.49 -9.17 23.23
C ASP A 334 -4.62 -8.16 23.52
#